data_AF-A0A0E1WHW0-F1
#
_entry.id   AF-A0A0E1WHW0-F1
#
_cell.length_a   1.000
_cell.length_b   1.000
_cell.length_c   1.000
_cell.angle_alpha   90.00
_cell.angle_beta   90.00
_cell.angle_gamma   90.00
#
_symmetry.space_group_name_H-M   'P 1'
#
loop_
_entity.id
_entity.type
_entity.pdbx_description
1 polymer ?
#
loop_
_entity_poly.entity_id
_entity_poly.type
_entity_poly.pdbx_seq_one_letter_code
_entity_poly.pdbx_strand_id
1 'polypeptide(L)' 'MSDDGCITITTQVQFDQLRAYLVKQPTAKIPGIDIEYYGTVDVR' A
#
# COMPACT_ATOMS: atom_id res chain seq x y z
N MET A 1 8.97 10.80 12.00
CA MET A 1 8.18 11.59 11.05
C MET A 1 7.93 10.68 9.86
N SER A 2 6.79 10.00 9.87
CA SER A 2 6.27 9.32 8.70
C SER A 2 5.05 10.14 8.32
N ASP A 3 5.14 10.91 7.25
CA ASP A 3 3.96 11.52 6.65
C ASP A 3 3.14 10.36 6.10
N ASP A 4 2.06 9.98 6.79
CA ASP A 4 1.07 9.01 6.29
C ASP A 4 0.34 9.66 5.11
N GLY A 5 1.00 9.68 3.95
CA GLY A 5 0.48 10.25 2.73
C GLY A 5 -0.78 9.51 2.30
N CYS A 6 -1.85 10.26 2.04
CA CYS A 6 -3.06 9.72 1.43
C CYS A 6 -2.94 9.81 -0.09
N ILE A 7 -3.21 8.70 -0.78
CA ILE A 7 -3.33 8.68 -2.25
C ILE A 7 -4.79 8.54 -2.66
N THR A 8 -5.22 9.34 -3.63
CA THR A 8 -6.57 9.25 -4.22
C THR A 8 -6.52 8.46 -5.51
N ILE A 9 -7.24 7.34 -5.55
CA ILE A 9 -7.38 6.50 -6.75
C ILE A 9 -8.78 6.74 -7.33
N THR A 10 -8.84 7.28 -8.55
CA THR A 10 -10.09 7.76 -9.15
C THR A 10 -10.88 6.71 -9.93
N THR A 11 -10.29 5.56 -10.23
CA THR A 11 -10.94 4.51 -11.04
C THR A 11 -10.70 3.11 -10.48
N GLN A 12 -11.66 2.21 -10.68
CA GLN A 12 -11.55 0.81 -10.28
C GLN A 12 -10.35 0.12 -10.95
N VAL A 13 -10.09 0.42 -12.23
CA VAL A 13 -8.97 -0.18 -12.98
C VAL A 13 -7.62 0.18 -12.35
N GLN A 14 -7.42 1.44 -11.94
CA GLN A 14 -6.21 1.86 -11.24
C GLN A 14 -6.07 1.17 -9.87
N PHE A 15 -7.18 0.98 -9.16
CA PHE A 15 -7.18 0.26 -7.88
C PHE A 15 -6.78 -1.21 -8.08
N ASP A 16 -7.34 -1.90 -9.07
CA ASP A 16 -7.05 -3.31 -9.34
C ASP A 16 -5.57 -3.49 -9.73
N GLN A 17 -5.02 -2.57 -10.51
CA GLN A 17 -3.59 -2.56 -10.86
C GLN A 17 -2.70 -2.36 -9.64
N LEU A 18 -3.03 -1.39 -8.78
CA LEU A 18 -2.27 -1.16 -7.55
C LEU A 18 -2.34 -2.38 -6.63
N ARG A 19 -3.53 -2.94 -6.42
CA ARG A 19 -3.71 -4.14 -5.59
C ARG A 19 -2.90 -5.32 -6.11
N ALA A 20 -2.94 -5.58 -7.43
CA ALA A 20 -2.18 -6.66 -8.05
C ALA A 20 -0.65 -6.46 -7.92
N TYR A 21 -0.18 -5.21 -7.87
CA TYR A 21 1.21 -4.88 -7.59
C TYR A 21 1.57 -5.10 -6.12
N LEU A 22 0.77 -4.59 -5.17
CA LEU A 22 1.04 -4.69 -3.73
C LEU A 22 1.04 -6.14 -3.24
N VAL A 23 0.11 -6.98 -3.69
CA VAL A 23 0.01 -8.40 -3.27
C VAL A 23 1.24 -9.23 -3.69
N LYS A 24 2.01 -8.79 -4.70
CA LYS A 24 3.25 -9.45 -5.11
C LYS A 24 4.46 -9.07 -4.26
N GLN A 25 4.35 -8.02 -3.44
CA GLN A 25 5.44 -7.59 -2.58
C GLN A 25 5.52 -8.46 -1.31
N PRO A 26 6.71 -8.63 -0.71
CA PRO A 26 6.83 -9.24 0.60
C PRO A 26 5.94 -8.53 1.63
N THR A 27 5.23 -9.31 2.45
CA THR A 27 4.46 -8.76 3.57
C THR A 27 5.41 -8.37 4.70
N ALA A 28 5.04 -7.32 5.42
CA ALA A 28 5.71 -6.92 6.65
C ALA A 28 4.66 -6.59 7.71
N LYS A 29 5.03 -6.67 8.99
CA LYS A 29 4.12 -6.31 10.09
C LYS A 29 4.21 -4.82 10.37
N ILE A 30 3.06 -4.18 10.58
CA ILE A 30 3.03 -2.80 11.07
C ILE A 30 3.50 -2.83 12.53
N PRO A 31 4.56 -2.08 12.90
CA PRO A 31 5.06 -2.08 14.27
C PRO A 31 3.98 -1.70 15.28
N GLY A 32 3.80 -2.53 16.32
CA GLY A 32 2.83 -2.27 17.40
C GLY A 32 1.41 -2.78 17.15
N ILE A 33 1.10 -3.35 15.97
CA ILE A 33 -0.19 -3.99 15.69
C ILE A 33 0.00 -5.31 14.94
N ASP A 34 -0.86 -6.30 15.19
CA ASP A 34 -0.80 -7.61 14.52
C ASP A 34 -1.51 -7.57 13.16
N ILE A 35 -1.16 -6.58 12.33
CA ILE A 35 -1.66 -6.42 10.95
C ILE A 35 -0.48 -6.48 10.00
N GLU A 36 -0.59 -7.33 8.99
CA GLU A 36 0.34 -7.40 7.88
C GLU A 36 -0.02 -6.33 6.84
N TYR A 37 0.98 -5.60 6.35
CA TYR A 37 0.85 -4.69 5.23
C TYR A 37 1.57 -5.23 4.01
N TYR A 38 1.01 -4.90 2.84
CA TYR A 38 1.53 -5.31 1.54
C TYR A 38 2.31 -4.15 0.93
N GLY A 39 3.64 -4.20 1.07
CA GLY A 39 4.55 -3.31 0.36
C GLY A 39 4.50 -1.83 0.74
N THR A 40 5.22 -1.02 -0.02
CA THR A 40 5.25 0.45 0.12
C THR A 40 5.03 1.08 -1.24
N VAL A 41 4.31 2.21 -1.29
CA VAL A 41 4.07 2.97 -2.51
C VAL A 41 4.85 4.27 -2.42
N ASP A 42 5.86 4.45 -3.28
CA ASP A 42 6.52 5.74 -3.47
C ASP A 42 5.63 6.64 -4.34
N VAL A 43 5.16 7.74 -3.76
CA VAL A 43 4.40 8.78 -4.48
C VAL A 43 5.41 9.84 -4.96
N ARG A 44 5.44 10.10 -6.27
CA ARG A 44 6.26 11.16 -6.88
C ARG A 44 5.40 12.33 -7.32
#